data_AF-A0A7J4YHV5-F1
#
_entry.id   AF-A0A7J4YHV5-F1
#
_cell.length_a   1.000
_cell.length_b   1.000
_cell.length_c   1.000
_cell.angle_alpha   90.00
_cell.angle_beta   90.00
_cell.angle_gamma   90.00
#
_symmetry.space_group_name_H-M   'P 1'
#
loop_
_entity.id
_entity.type
_entity.pdbx_description
1 polymer ?
#
loop_
_entity_poly.entity_id
_entity_poly.type
_entity_poly.pdbx_seq_one_letter_code
_entity_poly.pdbx_strand_id
1 'polypeptide(L)' 'RAVAKRCGITKHITWHQSRHTAATTVFLSNGVPIETVSSMLGHKSIKTTQIYASAPRMVA' A
#
# COMPACT_ATOMS: atom_id res chain seq x y z
N ARG A 1 7.11 -8.35 13.57
CA ARG A 1 5.99 -9.15 14.17
C ARG A 1 5.56 -8.66 15.57
N ALA A 2 6.45 -8.04 16.37
CA ALA A 2 6.08 -7.53 17.71
C ALA A 2 4.89 -6.55 17.70
N VAL A 3 4.82 -5.66 16.70
CA VAL A 3 3.72 -4.69 16.54
C VAL A 3 2.39 -5.40 16.24
N ALA A 4 2.36 -6.35 15.31
CA ALA A 4 1.14 -7.10 14.96
C ALA A 4 0.54 -7.85 16.16
N LYS A 5 1.38 -8.45 17.01
CA LYS A 5 0.95 -9.13 18.24
C LYS A 5 0.37 -8.15 19.27
N ARG A 6 0.94 -6.93 19.38
CA ARG A 6 0.41 -5.86 20.23
C ARG A 6 -0.92 -5.30 19.71
N CYS A 7 -1.12 -5.27 18.40
CA CYS A 7 -2.36 -4.82 17.76
C CYS A 7 -3.45 -5.91 17.70
N GLY A 8 -3.21 -7.10 18.28
CA GLY A 8 -4.18 -8.21 18.23
C GLY A 8 -4.37 -8.81 16.82
N ILE A 9 -3.47 -8.54 15.87
CA ILE A 9 -3.59 -9.05 14.51
C ILE A 9 -3.05 -10.48 14.45
N THR A 10 -3.95 -11.43 14.21
CA THR A 10 -3.64 -12.87 14.09
C THR A 10 -3.17 -13.26 12.68
N LYS A 11 -3.39 -12.39 11.68
CA LYS A 11 -2.94 -12.63 10.31
C LYS A 11 -1.42 -12.57 10.19
N HIS A 12 -0.90 -13.40 9.28
CA HIS A 12 0.51 -13.45 8.97
C HIS A 12 0.94 -12.25 8.10
N ILE A 13 1.36 -11.16 8.75
CA ILE A 13 1.83 -9.95 8.07
C ILE A 13 3.29 -10.13 7.62
N THR A 14 3.52 -9.96 6.33
CA THR A 14 4.86 -9.87 5.74
C THR A 14 5.21 -8.43 5.41
N TRP A 15 6.50 -8.15 5.20
CA TRP A 15 6.96 -6.81 4.82
C TRP A 15 6.28 -6.31 3.53
N HIS A 16 6.07 -7.21 2.56
CA HIS A 16 5.34 -6.89 1.33
C HIS A 16 3.91 -6.44 1.60
N GLN A 17 3.17 -7.06 2.52
CA GLN A 17 1.80 -6.63 2.85
C GLN A 17 1.75 -5.21 3.44
N SER A 18 2.73 -4.85 4.27
CA SER A 18 2.85 -3.46 4.77
C SER A 18 3.05 -2.47 3.62
N ARG A 19 3.91 -2.79 2.65
CA ARG A 19 4.14 -1.96 1.46
C ARG A 19 2.90 -1.84 0.59
N HIS A 20 2.17 -2.93 0.38
CA HIS A 20 0.88 -2.91 -0.32
C HIS A 20 -0.13 -2.01 0.37
N THR A 21 -0.28 -2.14 1.69
CA THR A 21 -1.22 -1.34 2.48
C THR A 21 -0.87 0.15 2.45
N ALA A 22 0.43 0.49 2.52
CA ALA A 22 0.88 1.88 2.39
C ALA A 22 0.54 2.46 1.01
N ALA A 23 0.81 1.71 -0.07
CA ALA A 23 0.52 2.14 -1.43
C ALA A 23 -0.99 2.37 -1.66
N THR A 24 -1.83 1.42 -1.27
CA THR A 24 -3.28 1.46 -1.55
C THR A 24 -4.03 2.35 -0.57
N THR A 25 -3.81 2.20 0.73
CA THR A 25 -4.64 2.85 1.76
C THR A 25 -4.12 4.23 2.11
N VAL A 26 -2.80 4.40 2.25
CA VAL A 26 -2.23 5.67 2.72
C VAL A 26 -2.08 6.67 1.58
N PHE A 27 -1.74 6.23 0.37
CA PHE A 27 -1.54 7.15 -0.74
C PHE A 27 -2.73 7.21 -1.69
N LEU A 28 -3.11 6.08 -2.29
CA LEU A 28 -4.17 6.06 -3.31
C LEU A 28 -5.55 6.41 -2.73
N SER A 29 -5.88 5.91 -1.53
CA SER A 29 -7.15 6.25 -0.86
C SER A 29 -7.24 7.71 -0.42
N ASN A 30 -6.09 8.35 -0.19
CA ASN A 30 -6.01 9.79 0.14
C ASN A 30 -5.90 10.67 -1.11
N GLY A 31 -6.10 10.13 -2.32
CA GLY A 31 -6.09 10.89 -3.57
C GLY A 31 -4.70 11.34 -4.04
N VAL A 32 -3.63 10.75 -3.49
CA VAL A 32 -2.27 11.05 -3.95
C VAL A 32 -2.09 10.51 -5.38
N PRO A 33 -1.63 11.34 -6.33
CA PRO A 33 -1.44 10.92 -7.70
C PRO A 33 -0.41 9.80 -7.80
N ILE A 34 -0.67 8.85 -8.71
CA ILE A 34 0.09 7.60 -8.81
C ILE A 34 1.58 7.83 -9.14
N GLU A 35 1.91 8.93 -9.79
CA GLU A 35 3.27 9.36 -10.10
C GLU A 35 4.04 9.69 -8.81
N THR A 36 3.41 10.41 -7.89
CA THR A 36 3.97 10.70 -6.56
C THR A 36 4.13 9.43 -5.75
N VAL A 37 3.16 8.52 -5.80
CA VAL A 37 3.26 7.20 -5.15
C VAL A 37 4.42 6.39 -5.73
N SER A 38 4.60 6.41 -7.05
CA SER A 38 5.69 5.72 -7.74
C SER A 38 7.05 6.26 -7.30
N SER A 39 7.17 7.58 -7.19
CA SER A 39 8.38 8.26 -6.68
C SER A 39 8.64 7.93 -5.21
N MET A 40 7.62 7.95 -4.35
CA MET A 40 7.73 7.60 -2.93
C MET A 40 8.13 6.14 -2.69
N LEU A 41 7.66 5.22 -3.55
CA LEU A 41 8.02 3.80 -3.49
C LEU A 41 9.34 3.49 -4.21
N GLY A 42 9.95 4.44 -4.90
CA GLY A 42 11.19 4.26 -5.65
C GLY A 42 11.04 3.34 -6.87
N HIS A 43 9.85 3.26 -7.45
CA HIS A 43 9.62 2.44 -8.64
C HIS A 43 10.10 3.18 -9.90
N LYS A 44 11.01 2.55 -10.64
CA LYS A 44 11.54 3.08 -11.91
C LYS A 44 10.49 3.12 -13.04
N SER A 45 9.37 2.42 -12.87
CA SER A 45 8.27 2.36 -13.83
C SER A 45 6.93 2.57 -13.13
N ILE A 46 6.10 3.45 -13.67
CA ILE A 46 4.72 3.68 -13.16
C ILE A 46 3.86 2.42 -13.32
N LYS A 47 4.18 1.54 -14.28
CA LYS A 47 3.46 0.28 -14.52
C LYS A 47 3.43 -0.63 -13.29
N THR A 48 4.52 -0.70 -12.52
CA THR A 48 4.53 -1.48 -11.27
C THR A 48 3.69 -0.85 -10.18
N THR A 49 3.52 0.47 -10.22
CA THR A 49 2.67 1.23 -9.28
C THR A 49 1.18 1.13 -9.68
N GLN A 50 0.86 0.99 -10.96
CA GLN A 50 -0.52 0.79 -11.47
C GLN A 50 -1.20 -0.47 -10.92
N ILE A 51 -0.43 -1.50 -10.56
CA ILE A 51 -0.94 -2.71 -9.90
C ILE A 51 -1.67 -2.37 -8.59
N TYR A 52 -1.21 -1.34 -7.86
CA TYR A 52 -1.86 -0.90 -6.61
C TYR A 52 -3.12 -0.07 -6.87
N ALA A 53 -3.17 0.68 -7.98
CA ALA A 53 -4.33 1.49 -8.35
C ALA A 53 -5.52 0.66 -8.86
N SER A 54 -5.26 -0.56 -9.34
CA SER A 54 -6.31 -1.50 -9.74
C SER A 54 -6.96 -2.24 -8.56
N ALA A 55 -6.47 -2.05 -7.34
CA ALA A 55 -7.10 -2.62 -6.15
C ALA A 55 -8.47 -1.95 -5.94
N PRO A 56 -9.51 -2.72 -5.54
CA PRO A 56 -10.88 -2.24 -5.51
C PRO A 56 -10.97 -1.00 -4.62
N ARG A 57 -11.56 0.06 -5.18
CA ARG A 57 -11.98 1.29 -4.52
C ARG A 57 -12.74 0.93 -3.23
N MET A 58 -12.06 0.92 -2.09
CA MET A 58 -12.71 0.95 -0.78
C MET A 58 -13.15 2.38 -0.53
N VAL A 59 -14.26 2.75 -1.16
CA VAL A 59 -15.11 3.86 -0.68
C VAL A 59 -16.01 3.26 0.38
N ALA A 60 -15.83 3.72 1.61
CA ALA A 60 -16.81 3.70 2.68
C ALA A 60 -16.69 5.04 3.40
#